data_AF-A0A1B6GUI7-F1
#
_entry.id   AF-A0A1B6GUI7-F1
#
_cell.length_a   1.000
_cell.length_b   1.000
_cell.length_c   1.000
_cell.angle_alpha   90.00
_cell.angle_beta   90.00
_cell.angle_gamma   90.00
#
_symmetry.space_group_name_H-M   'P 1'
#
loop_
_entity.id
_entity.type
_entity.pdbx_description
1 polymer ?
#
loop_
_entity_poly.entity_id
_entity_poly.type
_entity_poly.pdbx_seq_one_letter_code
_entity_poly.pdbx_strand_id
1 'polypeptide(L)'
;DQSEETKQEYRRIQNETTKLLRRKKRQYINSVLVKAEAEHVYNPRFFYNTVKLFKDGFKPSSFGVKHNGKIFVEKQKVLDIWKEYFDKLLNVEDEIVHSNEVNSTPVFLHVQPEIKEPSLEEVEKAINELKNNKAPGADGINAEIFKTGGNDLAIQIHKLISPTYFHLPL
;
A
#
# COMPACT_ATOMS: atom_id res chain seq x y z
N ASP A 1 -12.04 -16.92 -58.49
CA ASP A 1 -12.94 -17.27 -57.37
C ASP A 1 -12.27 -17.56 -56.02
N GLN A 2 -11.17 -18.33 -55.94
CA GLN A 2 -10.46 -18.59 -54.67
C GLN A 2 -10.05 -17.33 -53.87
N SER A 3 -9.76 -16.20 -54.55
CA SER A 3 -9.40 -14.95 -53.88
C SER A 3 -10.56 -14.29 -53.12
N GLU A 4 -11.81 -14.48 -53.55
CA GLU A 4 -12.97 -13.89 -52.86
C GLU A 4 -13.42 -14.78 -51.70
N GLU A 5 -13.39 -16.10 -51.87
CA GLU A 5 -13.61 -17.07 -50.78
C GLU A 5 -12.60 -16.87 -49.64
N THR A 6 -11.31 -16.68 -49.96
CA THR A 6 -10.26 -16.41 -48.95
C THR A 6 -10.52 -15.09 -48.20
N LYS A 7 -10.99 -14.05 -48.89
CA LYS A 7 -11.35 -12.76 -48.25
C LYS A 7 -12.60 -12.90 -47.37
N GLN A 8 -13.57 -13.71 -47.78
CA GLN A 8 -14.79 -13.97 -47.00
C GLN A 8 -14.44 -14.75 -45.72
N GLU A 9 -13.59 -15.77 -45.83
CA GLU A 9 -13.15 -16.56 -44.67
C GLU A 9 -12.33 -15.71 -43.68
N TYR A 10 -11.42 -14.86 -44.18
CA TYR A 10 -10.70 -13.91 -43.33
C TYR A 10 -11.64 -12.98 -42.56
N ARG A 11 -12.65 -12.40 -43.23
CA ARG A 11 -13.65 -11.54 -42.56
C ARG A 11 -14.48 -12.32 -41.55
N ARG A 12 -14.83 -13.58 -41.86
CA ARG A 12 -15.57 -14.45 -40.93
C ARG A 12 -14.76 -14.65 -39.65
N ILE A 13 -13.50 -15.08 -39.75
CA ILE A 13 -12.61 -15.28 -38.61
C ILE A 13 -12.41 -13.97 -37.83
N GLN A 14 -12.20 -12.84 -38.51
CA GLN A 14 -12.07 -11.53 -37.88
C GLN A 14 -13.33 -11.13 -37.09
N ASN A 15 -14.51 -11.41 -37.63
CA ASN A 15 -15.77 -11.14 -36.95
C ASN A 15 -15.99 -12.05 -35.73
N GLU A 16 -15.69 -13.34 -35.85
CA GLU A 16 -15.77 -14.31 -34.74
C GLU A 16 -14.80 -13.95 -33.61
N THR A 17 -13.54 -13.66 -33.94
CA THR A 17 -12.53 -13.21 -32.97
C THR A 17 -12.92 -11.89 -32.29
N THR A 18 -13.40 -10.91 -33.06
CA THR A 18 -13.89 -9.64 -32.49
C THR A 18 -15.08 -9.85 -31.55
N LYS A 19 -16.04 -10.72 -31.91
CA LYS A 19 -17.17 -11.08 -31.04
C LYS A 19 -16.67 -11.75 -29.75
N LEU A 20 -15.74 -12.68 -29.86
CA LEU A 20 -15.14 -13.37 -28.71
C LEU A 20 -14.43 -12.38 -27.77
N LEU A 21 -13.58 -11.50 -28.30
CA LEU A 21 -12.86 -10.50 -27.52
C LEU A 21 -13.81 -9.55 -26.79
N ARG A 22 -14.86 -9.05 -27.48
CA ARG A 22 -15.89 -8.21 -26.87
C ARG A 22 -16.60 -8.94 -25.73
N ARG A 23 -16.97 -10.21 -25.93
CA ARG A 23 -17.60 -11.04 -24.90
C ARG A 23 -16.69 -11.24 -23.69
N LYS A 24 -15.44 -11.63 -23.91
CA LYS A 24 -14.45 -11.85 -22.84
C LYS A 24 -14.16 -10.57 -22.06
N LYS A 25 -14.01 -9.43 -22.75
CA LYS A 25 -13.86 -8.12 -22.10
C LYS A 25 -15.05 -7.79 -21.19
N ARG A 26 -16.28 -8.00 -21.66
CA ARG A 26 -17.49 -7.77 -20.84
C ARG A 26 -17.55 -8.70 -19.63
N GLN A 27 -17.25 -9.99 -19.83
CA GLN A 27 -17.22 -10.98 -18.73
C GLN A 27 -16.21 -10.57 -17.65
N TYR A 28 -14.99 -10.19 -18.04
CA TYR A 28 -13.97 -9.72 -17.12
C TYR A 28 -14.42 -8.47 -16.36
N ILE A 29 -14.92 -7.45 -17.07
CA ILE A 29 -15.42 -6.21 -16.45
C ILE A 29 -16.50 -6.53 -15.42
N ASN A 30 -17.49 -7.36 -15.77
CA ASN A 30 -18.55 -7.75 -14.85
C ASN A 30 -17.99 -8.50 -13.63
N SER A 31 -17.05 -9.42 -13.81
CA SER A 31 -16.45 -10.11 -12.66
C SER A 31 -15.69 -9.17 -11.71
N VAL A 32 -15.02 -8.16 -12.26
CA VAL A 32 -14.30 -7.16 -11.46
C VAL A 32 -15.29 -6.28 -10.69
N LEU A 33 -16.39 -5.86 -11.32
CA LEU A 33 -17.43 -5.04 -10.68
C LEU A 33 -18.15 -5.81 -9.57
N VAL A 34 -18.57 -7.05 -9.82
CA VAL A 34 -19.21 -7.91 -8.82
C VAL A 34 -18.29 -8.11 -7.61
N LYS A 35 -17.00 -8.34 -7.85
CA LYS A 35 -16.01 -8.45 -6.77
C LYS A 35 -15.89 -7.15 -5.98
N ALA A 36 -15.83 -6.00 -6.67
CA ALA A 36 -15.72 -4.70 -6.03
C ALA A 36 -16.94 -4.38 -5.17
N GLU A 37 -18.15 -4.69 -5.64
CA GLU A 37 -19.39 -4.54 -4.87
C GLU A 37 -19.43 -5.44 -3.65
N ALA A 38 -19.01 -6.71 -3.77
CA ALA A 38 -19.00 -7.65 -2.65
C ALA A 38 -17.97 -7.27 -1.56
N GLU A 39 -16.80 -6.75 -1.97
CA GLU A 39 -15.68 -6.48 -1.06
C GLU A 39 -15.59 -5.01 -0.60
N HIS A 40 -16.53 -4.12 -0.97
CA HIS A 40 -16.38 -2.68 -0.75
C HIS A 40 -16.18 -2.28 0.73
N VAL A 41 -16.77 -3.02 1.67
CA VAL A 41 -16.62 -2.79 3.12
C VAL A 41 -15.25 -3.24 3.62
N TYR A 42 -14.78 -4.42 3.19
CA TYR A 42 -13.52 -5.01 3.64
C TYR A 42 -12.29 -4.43 2.93
N ASN A 43 -12.44 -4.06 1.65
CA ASN A 43 -11.38 -3.54 0.80
C ASN A 43 -11.81 -2.26 0.05
N PRO A 44 -12.02 -1.15 0.78
CA PRO A 44 -12.45 0.12 0.20
C PRO A 44 -11.43 0.67 -0.81
N ARG A 45 -10.15 0.33 -0.66
CA ARG A 45 -9.08 0.73 -1.59
C ARG A 45 -9.23 0.05 -2.95
N PHE A 46 -9.48 -1.26 -2.98
CA PHE A 46 -9.75 -2.01 -4.22
C PHE A 46 -11.01 -1.48 -4.91
N PHE A 47 -12.09 -1.26 -4.15
CA PHE A 47 -13.33 -0.69 -4.67
C PHE A 47 -13.07 0.69 -5.32
N TYR A 48 -12.42 1.61 -4.60
CA TYR A 48 -12.13 2.94 -5.13
C TYR A 48 -11.23 2.90 -6.37
N ASN A 49 -10.17 2.08 -6.35
CA ASN A 49 -9.29 1.92 -7.51
C ASN A 49 -10.03 1.35 -8.73
N THR A 50 -10.95 0.41 -8.50
CA THR A 50 -11.79 -0.17 -9.55
C THR A 50 -12.70 0.89 -10.16
N VAL A 51 -13.44 1.64 -9.32
CA VAL A 51 -14.30 2.74 -9.77
C VAL A 51 -13.49 3.81 -10.53
N LYS A 52 -12.31 4.17 -10.00
CA LYS A 52 -11.41 5.13 -10.64
C LYS A 52 -10.95 4.66 -12.01
N LEU A 53 -10.61 3.37 -12.17
CA LEU A 53 -10.22 2.80 -13.47
C LEU A 53 -11.33 2.95 -14.52
N PHE A 54 -12.59 2.74 -14.13
CA PHE A 54 -13.73 2.90 -15.04
C PHE A 54 -14.06 4.37 -15.33
N LYS A 55 -13.97 5.25 -14.32
CA LYS A 55 -14.22 6.69 -14.47
C LYS A 55 -13.16 7.35 -15.37
N ASP A 56 -11.89 7.10 -15.08
CA ASP A 56 -10.77 7.79 -15.72
C ASP A 56 -10.33 7.13 -17.04
N GLY A 57 -10.81 5.91 -17.30
CA GLY A 57 -10.32 5.07 -18.37
C GLY A 57 -8.91 4.53 -18.12
N PHE A 58 -8.41 3.74 -19.07
CA PHE A 58 -7.03 3.27 -19.03
C PHE A 58 -6.09 4.43 -19.34
N LYS A 59 -5.33 4.86 -18.32
CA LYS A 59 -4.22 5.79 -18.49
C LYS A 59 -2.95 4.96 -18.58
N PRO A 60 -2.24 4.91 -19.72
CA PRO A 60 -0.95 4.25 -19.79
C PRO A 60 -0.04 4.89 -18.74
N SER A 61 0.49 4.07 -17.83
CA SER A 61 1.50 4.53 -16.87
C SER A 61 2.72 4.95 -17.67
N SER A 62 2.95 6.25 -17.83
CA SER A 62 4.19 6.73 -18.43
C SER A 62 5.29 6.58 -17.38
N PHE A 63 6.18 5.62 -17.57
CA PHE A 63 7.43 5.53 -16.81
C PHE A 63 8.42 6.66 -17.15
N GLY A 64 8.00 7.59 -18.02
CA GLY A 64 8.84 8.67 -18.48
C GLY A 64 8.90 9.83 -17.49
N VAL A 65 10.11 10.31 -17.19
CA VAL A 65 10.34 11.52 -16.40
C VAL A 65 10.62 12.68 -17.34
N LYS A 66 9.96 13.83 -17.11
CA LYS A 66 10.29 15.07 -17.79
C LYS A 66 11.35 15.82 -16.97
N HIS A 67 12.53 16.02 -17.55
CA HIS A 67 13.62 16.77 -16.94
C HIS A 67 14.19 17.77 -17.96
N ASN A 68 14.33 19.04 -17.58
CA ASN A 68 14.78 20.14 -18.45
C ASN A 68 14.05 20.22 -19.80
N GLY A 69 12.72 20.05 -19.77
CA GLY A 69 11.88 20.12 -20.97
C GLY A 69 11.88 18.86 -21.85
N LYS A 70 12.75 17.87 -21.60
CA LYS A 70 12.83 16.61 -22.35
C LYS A 70 12.24 15.44 -21.56
N ILE A 71 11.62 14.49 -22.26
CA ILE A 71 11.03 13.29 -21.66
C ILE A 71 12.02 12.12 -21.80
N PHE A 72 12.35 11.48 -20.68
CA PHE A 72 13.23 10.32 -20.60
C PHE A 72 12.40 9.09 -20.25
N VAL A 73 12.37 8.07 -21.11
CA VAL A 73 11.61 6.82 -20.91
C VAL A 73 12.54 5.64 -20.57
N GLU A 74 13.84 5.80 -20.79
CA GLU A 74 14.83 4.77 -20.50
C GLU A 74 15.04 4.60 -19.00
N LYS A 75 14.89 3.37 -18.51
CA LYS A 75 14.90 3.05 -17.07
C LYS A 75 16.14 3.60 -16.36
N GLN A 76 17.32 3.43 -16.93
CA GLN A 76 18.56 3.87 -16.29
C GLN A 76 18.61 5.40 -16.17
N LYS A 77 18.31 6.12 -17.25
CA LYS A 77 18.26 7.59 -17.24
C LYS A 77 17.22 8.14 -16.27
N VAL A 78 16.06 7.49 -16.17
CA VAL A 78 15.04 7.85 -15.19
C VAL A 78 15.58 7.71 -13.77
N LEU A 79 16.27 6.60 -13.47
CA LEU A 79 16.89 6.38 -12.15
C LEU A 79 17.98 7.41 -11.86
N ASP A 80 18.82 7.75 -12.83
CA ASP A 80 19.90 8.74 -12.66
C ASP A 80 19.32 10.14 -12.38
N ILE A 81 18.24 10.52 -13.08
CA ILE A 81 17.52 11.79 -12.81
C ILE A 81 16.92 11.80 -11.40
N TRP A 82 16.30 10.69 -10.98
CA TRP A 82 15.76 10.59 -9.62
C TRP A 82 16.86 10.64 -8.56
N LYS A 83 17.99 9.98 -8.81
CA LYS A 83 19.15 10.02 -7.92
C LYS A 83 19.64 11.46 -7.75
N GLU A 84 19.88 12.18 -8.84
CA GLU A 84 20.32 13.58 -8.79
C GLU A 84 19.29 14.49 -8.10
N TYR A 85 18.01 14.28 -8.37
CA TYR A 85 16.93 15.05 -7.75
C TYR A 85 16.86 14.85 -6.23
N PHE A 86 16.88 13.60 -5.76
CA PHE A 86 16.82 13.30 -4.32
C PHE A 86 18.11 13.66 -3.60
N ASP A 87 19.27 13.53 -4.25
CA ASP A 87 20.55 13.98 -3.72
C ASP A 87 20.49 15.48 -3.41
N LYS A 88 20.05 16.30 -4.38
CA LYS A 88 19.86 17.74 -4.17
C LYS A 88 18.75 18.10 -3.17
N LEU A 89 17.71 17.27 -3.05
CA LEU A 89 16.57 17.56 -2.17
C LEU A 89 16.86 17.20 -0.71
N LEU A 90 17.55 16.07 -0.48
CA LEU A 90 17.76 15.49 0.85
C LEU A 90 19.12 15.83 1.44
N ASN A 91 20.12 16.10 0.60
CA ASN A 91 21.47 16.46 1.02
C ASN A 91 21.71 17.97 0.89
N VAL A 92 20.67 18.79 1.01
CA VAL A 92 20.86 20.22 1.29
C VAL A 92 21.45 20.30 2.68
N GLU A 93 22.66 20.82 2.79
CA GLU A 93 23.23 21.31 4.04
C GLU A 93 22.41 22.53 4.46
N ASP A 94 21.20 22.29 4.97
CA ASP A 94 20.59 23.25 5.86
C ASP A 94 21.52 23.31 7.06
N GLU A 95 21.97 24.53 7.38
CA GLU A 95 22.43 24.90 8.71
C GLU A 95 21.28 24.64 9.68
N ILE A 96 21.02 23.36 9.98
CA ILE A 96 20.16 22.95 11.08
C ILE A 96 21.00 23.25 12.30
N VAL A 97 20.85 24.49 12.77
CA VAL A 97 21.08 24.85 14.17
C VAL A 97 20.38 23.78 14.99
N HIS A 98 21.17 22.86 15.54
CA HIS A 98 20.71 21.91 16.54
C HIS A 98 20.34 22.68 17.81
N SER A 99 19.20 23.35 17.82
CA SER A 99 18.54 23.73 19.06
C SER A 99 17.74 22.53 19.58
N ASN A 100 18.43 21.43 19.86
CA ASN A 100 17.88 20.33 20.64
C ASN A 100 18.01 20.68 22.13
N GLU A 101 17.28 21.70 22.58
CA GLU A 101 16.94 21.85 23.99
C GLU A 101 15.43 21.72 24.13
N VAL A 102 14.94 20.50 23.98
CA VAL A 102 13.67 20.12 24.59
C VAL A 102 13.99 19.66 26.00
N ASN A 103 14.16 20.63 26.91
CA ASN A 103 14.10 20.40 28.35
C ASN A 103 12.65 20.08 28.74
N SER A 104 12.15 18.93 28.32
CA SER A 104 10.89 18.39 28.83
C SER A 104 11.19 17.59 30.09
N THR A 105 11.23 18.26 31.23
CA THR A 105 11.07 17.59 32.53
C THR A 105 9.70 16.91 32.54
N PRO A 106 9.60 15.58 32.67
CA PRO A 106 8.29 14.97 32.84
C PRO A 106 7.80 15.29 34.25
N VAL A 107 6.82 16.18 34.34
CA VAL A 107 6.04 16.37 35.57
C VAL A 107 5.13 15.16 35.71
N PHE A 108 5.60 14.12 36.42
CA PHE A 108 4.76 13.00 36.83
C PHE A 108 3.98 13.41 38.08
N LEU A 109 2.83 14.06 37.87
CA LEU A 109 1.84 14.28 38.92
C LEU A 109 0.45 13.87 38.44
N HIS A 110 0.29 12.61 38.08
CA HIS A 110 -1.04 11.99 38.05
C HIS A 110 -0.98 10.68 38.83
N VAL A 111 -1.84 10.56 39.84
CA VAL A 111 -2.25 9.29 40.41
C VAL A 111 -2.86 8.51 39.24
N GLN A 112 -2.08 7.64 38.62
CA GLN A 112 -2.60 6.79 37.57
C GLN A 112 -3.62 5.87 38.22
N PRO A 113 -4.85 5.77 37.68
CA PRO A 113 -5.76 4.71 38.10
C PRO A 113 -5.03 3.38 37.92
N GLU A 114 -5.30 2.40 38.79
CA GLU A 114 -4.75 1.05 38.67
C GLU A 114 -5.21 0.44 37.32
N ILE A 115 -4.36 0.56 36.30
CA ILE A 115 -4.61 -0.02 34.98
C ILE A 115 -4.30 -1.50 35.13
N LYS A 116 -5.34 -2.34 34.96
CA LYS A 116 -5.17 -3.79 34.94
C LYS A 116 -4.26 -4.19 33.78
N GLU A 117 -3.45 -5.21 34.00
CA GLU A 117 -2.62 -5.76 32.94
C GLU A 117 -3.48 -6.23 31.77
N PRO A 118 -3.07 -5.94 30.52
CA PRO A 118 -3.79 -6.41 29.36
C PRO A 118 -3.73 -7.94 29.30
N SER A 119 -4.86 -8.56 29.00
CA SER A 119 -4.95 -10.00 28.71
C SER A 119 -4.39 -10.30 27.31
N LEU A 120 -3.97 -11.55 27.08
CA LEU A 120 -3.52 -11.99 25.75
C LEU A 120 -4.62 -11.81 24.69
N GLU A 121 -5.88 -12.05 25.05
CA GLU A 121 -7.03 -11.86 24.15
C GLU A 121 -7.21 -10.39 23.75
N GLU A 122 -7.01 -9.45 24.68
CA GLU A 122 -7.04 -8.01 24.37
C GLU A 122 -5.91 -7.61 23.43
N VAL A 123 -4.72 -8.19 23.59
CA VAL A 123 -3.58 -7.97 22.69
C VAL A 123 -3.87 -8.51 21.29
N GLU A 124 -4.36 -9.75 21.18
CA GLU A 124 -4.74 -10.35 19.90
C GLU A 124 -5.82 -9.53 19.21
N LYS A 125 -6.84 -9.08 19.96
CA LYS A 125 -7.90 -8.23 19.44
C LYS A 125 -7.35 -6.90 18.94
N ALA A 126 -6.49 -6.24 19.72
CA ALA A 126 -5.87 -4.97 19.33
C ALA A 126 -5.03 -5.10 18.05
N ILE A 127 -4.24 -6.18 17.91
CA ILE A 127 -3.48 -6.48 16.69
C ILE A 127 -4.41 -6.63 15.49
N ASN A 128 -5.53 -7.33 15.64
CA ASN A 128 -6.49 -7.56 14.57
C ASN A 128 -7.24 -6.28 14.15
N GLU A 129 -7.47 -5.36 15.08
CA GLU A 129 -8.13 -4.07 14.83
C GLU A 129 -7.23 -3.03 14.14
N LEU A 130 -5.91 -3.24 14.07
CA LEU A 130 -5.01 -2.34 13.37
C LEU A 130 -5.46 -2.09 11.92
N LYS A 131 -5.31 -0.86 11.41
CA LYS A 131 -5.71 -0.54 10.03
C LYS A 131 -4.62 -0.94 9.04
N ASN A 132 -4.97 -1.77 8.06
CA ASN A 132 -4.08 -2.13 6.97
C ASN A 132 -3.84 -0.92 6.03
N ASN A 133 -2.73 -0.96 5.30
CA ASN A 133 -2.30 0.01 4.29
C ASN A 133 -2.07 1.42 4.85
N LYS A 134 -1.72 1.52 6.13
CA LYS A 134 -1.24 2.76 6.74
C LYS A 134 0.28 2.86 6.58
N ALA A 135 0.77 4.09 6.59
CA ALA A 135 2.21 4.32 6.65
C ALA A 135 2.74 3.74 7.96
N PRO A 136 3.91 3.08 7.95
CA PRO A 136 4.55 2.63 9.18
C PRO A 136 4.92 3.83 10.07
N GLY A 137 5.10 3.56 11.36
CA GLY A 137 5.60 4.56 12.29
C GLY A 137 7.10 4.83 12.09
N ALA A 138 7.71 5.49 13.07
CA ALA A 138 9.17 5.69 13.11
C ALA A 138 9.95 4.36 13.16
N ASP A 139 9.28 3.28 13.57
CA ASP A 139 9.81 1.91 13.59
C ASP A 139 9.91 1.27 12.20
N GLY A 140 9.24 1.81 11.18
CA GLY A 140 9.22 1.23 9.83
C GLY A 140 8.37 -0.04 9.72
N ILE A 141 7.56 -0.38 10.74
CA ILE A 141 6.79 -1.63 10.78
C ILE A 141 5.32 -1.39 10.45
N ASN A 142 4.80 -2.18 9.51
CA ASN A 142 3.44 -2.11 9.03
C ASN A 142 2.47 -2.97 9.88
N ALA A 143 1.21 -2.54 9.99
CA ALA A 143 0.15 -3.28 10.68
C ALA A 143 -0.02 -4.72 10.19
N GLU A 144 0.19 -4.96 8.89
CA GLU A 144 0.11 -6.28 8.26
C GLU A 144 1.08 -7.28 8.88
N ILE A 145 2.29 -6.83 9.25
CA ILE A 145 3.32 -7.69 9.85
C ILE A 145 2.80 -8.26 11.17
N PHE A 146 2.24 -7.39 12.01
CA PHE A 146 1.65 -7.79 13.30
C PHE A 146 0.51 -8.79 13.13
N LYS A 147 -0.38 -8.57 12.14
CA LYS A 147 -1.50 -9.47 11.86
C LYS A 147 -1.05 -10.83 11.30
N THR A 148 -0.01 -10.86 10.48
CA THR A 148 0.52 -12.12 9.93
C THR A 148 1.36 -12.91 10.91
N GLY A 149 1.88 -12.27 11.96
CA GLY A 149 2.72 -12.92 12.98
C GLY A 149 1.98 -13.93 13.86
N GLY A 150 0.64 -13.95 13.84
CA GLY A 150 -0.17 -14.95 14.54
C GLY A 150 -0.01 -14.93 16.06
N ASN A 151 -0.37 -16.04 16.70
CA ASN A 151 -0.42 -16.15 18.16
C ASN A 151 0.99 -16.02 18.79
N ASP A 152 2.01 -16.60 18.15
CA ASP A 152 3.39 -16.50 18.66
C ASP A 152 3.86 -15.05 18.82
N LEU A 153 3.56 -14.19 17.84
CA LEU A 153 3.89 -12.77 17.95
C LEU A 153 3.04 -12.07 19.01
N ALA A 154 1.74 -12.39 19.12
CA ALA A 154 0.86 -11.84 20.15
C ALA A 154 1.36 -12.19 21.56
N ILE A 155 1.83 -13.41 21.78
CA ILE A 155 2.45 -13.85 23.06
C ILE A 155 3.71 -13.03 23.36
N GLN A 156 4.56 -12.78 22.37
CA GLN A 156 5.78 -11.98 22.59
C GLN A 156 5.44 -10.53 22.91
N ILE A 157 4.47 -9.93 22.20
CA ILE A 157 3.99 -8.58 22.47
C ILE A 157 3.39 -8.50 23.86
N HIS A 158 2.54 -9.46 24.25
CA HIS A 158 1.95 -9.55 25.57
C HIS A 158 3.02 -9.61 26.66
N LYS A 159 4.04 -10.45 26.50
CA LYS A 159 5.19 -10.51 27.43
C LYS A 159 5.95 -9.19 27.54
N LEU A 160 6.11 -8.45 26.44
CA LEU A 160 6.83 -7.17 26.42
C LEU A 160 6.06 -6.05 27.13
N ILE A 161 4.73 -6.04 27.03
CA ILE A 161 3.88 -5.00 27.62
C ILE A 161 3.41 -5.35 29.04
N SER A 162 3.49 -6.62 29.44
CA SER A 162 3.21 -7.05 30.81
C SER A 162 4.28 -6.51 31.78
N PRO A 163 3.88 -5.91 32.92
CA PRO A 163 4.78 -5.25 33.89
C PRO A 163 5.90 -6.09 34.51
N THR A 164 5.91 -7.41 34.31
CA THR A 164 6.80 -8.33 35.02
C THR A 164 8.28 -8.26 34.60
N TYR A 165 8.62 -7.54 33.53
CA TYR A 165 10.02 -7.35 33.10
C TYR A 165 10.80 -6.23 33.84
N PHE A 166 10.15 -5.44 34.69
CA PHE A 166 10.82 -4.39 35.50
C PHE A 166 11.21 -4.84 36.93
N HIS A 167 11.10 -6.13 37.26
CA HIS A 167 11.59 -6.70 38.53
C HIS A 167 12.91 -7.47 38.36
N LEU A 168 13.91 -6.87 37.71
CA LEU A 168 15.30 -7.29 37.88
C LEU A 168 15.92 -6.49 39.04
N PRO A 169 16.41 -7.15 40.10
CA PRO A 169 17.11 -6.46 41.18
C PRO A 169 18.45 -5.92 40.65
N LEU A 170 18.76 -4.69 41.05
CA LEU A 170 20.07 -4.05 40.91
C LEU A 170 21.17 -4.84 41.62
#